data_AF-A0A3D9SQD2-F1
#
_entry.id   AF-A0A3D9SQD2-F1
#
_cell.length_a   1.000
_cell.length_b   1.000
_cell.length_c   1.000
_cell.angle_alpha   90.00
_cell.angle_beta   90.00
_cell.angle_gamma   90.00
#
_symmetry.space_group_name_H-M   'P 1'
#
loop_
_entity.id
_entity.type
_entity.pdbx_description
1 polymer ?
#
loop_
_entity_poly.entity_id
_entity_poly.type
_entity_poly.pdbx_seq_one_letter_code
_entity_poly.pdbx_strand_id
1 'polypeptide(L)' 'MNDLSRSFLTVPQAADRVGVGPATIRQWIHRGHLTALRVNRRVYIRELDLLKAERATRHRAGTRRPTLMPE' A
#
# COMPACT_ATOMS: atom_id res chain seq x y z
N MET A 1 18.31 11.38 -7.09
CA MET A 1 16.84 11.14 -7.04
C MET A 1 16.53 10.12 -5.96
N ASN A 2 16.18 10.53 -4.73
CA ASN A 2 15.64 9.57 -3.74
C ASN A 2 14.87 10.28 -2.62
N ASP A 3 13.83 11.04 -3.01
CA ASP A 3 12.87 11.68 -2.10
C ASP A 3 11.80 10.69 -1.55
N LEU A 4 12.09 9.38 -1.64
CA LEU A 4 11.21 8.28 -1.21
C LEU A 4 10.93 8.28 0.31
N SER A 5 11.69 9.05 1.08
CA SER A 5 11.58 9.10 2.55
C SER A 5 10.53 10.09 3.06
N ARG A 6 10.05 11.02 2.23
CA ARG A 6 9.13 12.10 2.67
C ARG A 6 7.80 12.16 1.89
N SER A 7 7.59 11.26 0.93
CA SER A 7 6.36 11.23 0.13
C SER A 7 5.23 10.48 0.85
N PHE A 8 4.16 11.21 1.16
CA PHE A 8 2.89 10.65 1.58
C PHE A 8 2.04 10.36 0.34
N LEU A 9 1.68 9.10 0.14
CA LEU A 9 0.87 8.64 -0.98
C LEU A 9 -0.57 8.43 -0.53
N THR A 10 -1.51 8.69 -1.43
CA THR A 10 -2.91 8.29 -1.20
C THR A 10 -3.09 6.80 -1.50
N VAL A 11 -4.20 6.19 -1.05
CA VAL A 11 -4.53 4.78 -1.34
C VAL A 11 -4.35 4.40 -2.81
N PRO A 12 -4.90 5.12 -3.82
CA PRO A 12 -4.72 4.76 -5.22
C PRO A 12 -3.27 4.93 -5.71
N GLN A 13 -2.54 5.95 -5.26
CA GLN A 13 -1.12 6.09 -5.59
C GLN A 13 -0.27 4.98 -4.97
N ALA A 14 -0.55 4.62 -3.72
CA ALA A 14 0.14 3.55 -3.03
C ALA A 14 -0.10 2.20 -3.73
N ALA A 15 -1.33 1.96 -4.16
CA ALA A 15 -1.73 0.79 -4.95
C ALA A 15 -0.92 0.69 -6.25
N ASP A 16 -0.89 1.76 -7.04
CA ASP A 16 -0.14 1.85 -8.29
C ASP A 16 1.36 1.62 -8.06
N ARG A 17 1.91 2.24 -7.01
CA ARG A 17 3.34 2.17 -6.68
C ARG A 17 3.85 0.76 -6.42
N VAL A 18 3.05 -0.09 -5.79
CA VAL A 18 3.42 -1.49 -5.48
C VAL A 18 2.74 -2.50 -6.41
N GLY A 19 1.96 -2.03 -7.39
CA GLY A 19 1.22 -2.90 -8.31
C GLY A 19 0.17 -3.78 -7.63
N VAL A 20 -0.45 -3.32 -6.54
CA VAL A 20 -1.54 -4.05 -5.86
C VAL A 20 -2.83 -3.26 -5.95
N GLY A 21 -3.97 -3.94 -5.90
CA GLY A 21 -5.25 -3.25 -5.90
C GLY A 21 -5.46 -2.34 -4.69
N PRO A 22 -6.24 -1.25 -4.83
CA PRO A 22 -6.61 -0.40 -3.69
C PRO A 22 -7.39 -1.17 -2.61
N ALA A 23 -8.10 -2.25 -2.98
CA ALA A 23 -8.72 -3.17 -2.03
C ALA A 23 -7.69 -3.88 -1.13
N THR A 24 -6.55 -4.30 -1.70
CA THR A 24 -5.44 -4.93 -0.96
C THR A 24 -4.83 -3.94 0.02
N ILE A 25 -4.60 -2.69 -0.40
CA ILE A 25 -4.11 -1.62 0.47
C ILE A 25 -5.07 -1.39 1.65
N ARG A 26 -6.38 -1.28 1.39
CA ARG A 26 -7.40 -1.17 2.47
C ARG A 26 -7.36 -2.37 3.41
N GLN A 27 -7.18 -3.57 2.87
CA GLN A 27 -7.07 -4.79 3.67
C GLN A 27 -5.80 -4.80 4.52
N TRP A 28 -4.68 -4.28 4.03
CA TRP A 28 -3.46 -4.11 4.83
C TRP A 28 -3.63 -3.10 5.96
N ILE A 29 -4.36 -2.01 5.72
CA ILE A 29 -4.70 -1.03 6.77
C ILE A 29 -5.60 -1.70 7.82
N HIS A 30 -6.64 -2.41 7.40
CA HIS A 30 -7.56 -3.08 8.30
C HIS A 30 -6.89 -4.19 9.12
N ARG A 31 -5.97 -4.94 8.52
CA ARG A 31 -5.18 -5.97 9.20
C ARG A 31 -4.05 -5.41 10.08
N GLY A 32 -3.80 -4.10 10.06
CA GLY A 32 -2.71 -3.46 10.80
C GLY A 32 -1.31 -3.68 10.20
N HIS A 33 -1.22 -4.17 8.96
CA HIS A 33 0.04 -4.32 8.24
C HIS A 33 0.54 -3.02 7.61
N LEU A 34 -0.37 -2.08 7.36
CA LEU A 34 -0.05 -0.79 6.76
C LEU A 34 -0.52 0.35 7.66
N THR A 35 0.44 1.14 8.13
CA THR A 35 0.14 2.36 8.89
C THR A 35 -0.32 3.44 7.94
N ALA A 36 -1.59 3.83 8.06
CA ALA A 36 -2.16 4.95 7.33
C ALA A 36 -2.48 6.11 8.29
N LEU A 37 -2.01 7.30 7.94
CA LEU A 37 -2.31 8.54 8.63
C LEU A 37 -3.61 9.11 8.08
N ARG A 38 -4.63 9.19 8.92
CA ARG A 38 -5.90 9.81 8.55
C ARG A 38 -5.84 11.28 8.95
N VAL A 39 -5.68 12.15 7.97
CA VAL A 39 -5.66 13.60 8.19
C VAL A 39 -6.99 14.16 7.70
N ASN A 40 -7.81 14.59 8.65
CA ASN A 40 -9.17 15.07 8.44
C ASN A 40 -10.06 14.01 7.74
N ARG A 41 -10.26 14.12 6.41
CA ARG A 41 -11.06 13.18 5.60
C ARG A 41 -10.22 12.36 4.61
N ARG A 42 -8.91 12.60 4.54
CA ARG A 42 -8.01 11.95 3.59
C ARG A 42 -7.09 10.95 4.29
N VAL A 43 -6.83 9.85 3.62
CA VAL A 43 -5.94 8.79 4.09
C VAL A 43 -4.61 8.95 3.35
N TYR A 44 -3.56 9.16 4.13
CA TYR A 44 -2.18 9.29 3.68
C TYR A 44 -1.38 8.10 4.17
N ILE A 45 -0.55 7.55 3.29
CA ILE A 45 0.25 6.37 3.55
C ILE A 45 1.69 6.78 3.32
N ARG A 46 2.57 6.50 4.27
CA ARG A 46 4.00 6.72 4.07
C ARG A 46 4.54 5.68 3.11
N GLU A 47 5.33 6.09 2.12
CA GLU A 47 5.95 5.16 1.17
C GLU A 47 6.82 4.12 1.89
N LEU A 48 7.48 4.50 2.99
CA LEU A 48 8.26 3.56 3.81
C LEU A 48 7.40 2.48 4.50
N ASP A 49 6.23 2.83 5.01
CA ASP A 49 5.29 1.86 5.60
C ASP A 49 4.68 0.97 4.50
N LEU A 50 4.44 1.54 3.32
CA LEU A 50 3.99 0.80 2.13
C LEU A 50 5.00 -0.28 1.71
N LEU A 51 6.28 0.07 1.60
CA LEU A 51 7.34 -0.87 1.28
C LEU A 51 7.53 -1.96 2.35
N LYS A 52 7.36 -1.62 3.63
CA LYS A 52 7.37 -2.61 4.72
C LYS A 52 6.20 -3.58 4.59
N ALA A 53 5.00 -3.08 4.32
CA ALA A 53 3.81 -3.90 4.12
C ALA A 53 3.93 -4.79 2.87
N GLU A 54 4.50 -4.26 1.79
CA GLU A 54 4.77 -5.00 0.54
C GLU A 54 5.74 -6.17 0.79
N ARG A 55 6.86 -5.93 1.49
CA ARG A 55 7.80 -6.99 1.88
C ARG A 55 7.15 -8.04 2.79
N ALA A 56 6.42 -7.61 3.81
CA ALA A 56 5.73 -8.51 4.73
C ALA A 56 4.66 -9.35 4.01
N THR A 57 3.97 -8.75 3.04
CA THR A 57 2.96 -9.44 2.25
C THR A 57 3.58 -10.35 1.22
N ARG A 58 4.62 -9.93 0.49
CA ARG A 58 5.36 -10.78 -0.48
C ARG A 58 5.93 -12.03 0.20
N HIS A 59 6.41 -11.91 1.44
CA HIS A 59 6.87 -13.04 2.24
C HIS A 59 5.74 -14.05 2.57
N ARG A 60 4.48 -13.62 2.57
CA ARG A 60 3.31 -14.48 2.86
C ARG A 60 2.50 -14.85 1.62
N ALA A 61 2.62 -14.08 0.54
CA ALA A 61 1.76 -14.14 -0.63
C ALA A 61 2.23 -15.14 -1.71
N GLY A 62 3.16 -16.04 -1.40
CA GLY A 62 3.65 -17.10 -2.30
C GLY A 62 2.58 -18.05 -2.87
N THR A 63 1.28 -17.78 -2.70
CA THR A 63 0.19 -18.68 -3.13
C THR A 63 -1.04 -17.99 -3.74
N ARG A 64 -1.16 -16.64 -3.79
CA ARG A 64 -2.36 -16.02 -4.37
C ARG A 64 -2.04 -14.87 -5.31
N ARG A 65 -2.01 -15.20 -6.61
CA ARG A 65 -2.03 -14.25 -7.72
C ARG A 65 -3.20 -13.28 -7.52
N PRO A 66 -2.98 -11.97 -7.37
CA PRO A 66 -4.06 -11.00 -7.42
C PRO A 66 -4.40 -10.75 -8.88
N THR A 67 -5.56 -11.27 -9.31
CA THR A 67 -6.20 -10.96 -10.58
C THR A 67 -6.60 -9.48 -10.58
N LEU A 68 -5.87 -8.61 -11.28
CA LEU A 68 -6.35 -7.26 -11.57
C LEU A 68 -5.90 -6.85 -12.99
N MET A 69 -6.83 -7.04 -13.91
CA MET A 69 -6.95 -6.31 -15.17
C MET A 69 -7.60 -4.95 -14.87
N PRO A 70 -7.15 -3.82 -15.44
CA PRO A 70 -7.98 -2.65 -15.56
C PRO A 70 -8.89 -2.80 -16.80
N GLU A 71 -10.16 -2.40 -16.69
CA GLU A 71 -11.04 -2.14 -17.85
C GLU A 71 -10.67 -0.81 -18.53
#